data_AF-A0A1F5KM02-F1
#
_entry.id   AF-A0A1F5KM02-F1
#
_cell.length_a   1.000
_cell.length_b   1.000
_cell.length_c   1.000
_cell.angle_alpha   90.00
_cell.angle_beta   90.00
_cell.angle_gamma   90.00
#
_symmetry.space_group_name_H-M   'P 1'
#
loop_
_entity.id
_entity.type
_entity.pdbx_description
1 polymer ?
#
loop_
_entity_poly.entity_id
_entity_poly.type
_entity_poly.pdbx_seq_one_letter_code
_entity_poly.pdbx_strand_id
1 'polypeptide(L)'
;MKIRNKHAFTLVETLIVLSILSILSVVLVQIFISSLRGGSKAQIVGIVKQNGQAALETMDKAIRSADEVICPQANTTLDTLVIQKSVTFIRFKFNLPTASPPVNGFISQDNVGDCTSPLGANYTSLTNLNITNGASVSGGSFTRNSKTGFNDLITIFFNISPAVSAPQILTSTIDPIRFNTTVQLR
;
A
#
# COMPACT_ATOMS: atom_id res chain seq x y z
N MET A 1 -28.70 -29.20 60.69
CA MET A 1 -28.65 -29.40 59.22
C MET A 1 -27.22 -29.77 58.85
N LYS A 2 -26.97 -31.03 58.47
CA LYS A 2 -25.61 -31.62 58.38
C LYS A 2 -25.32 -31.92 56.91
N ILE A 3 -24.57 -31.04 56.24
CA ILE A 3 -24.04 -31.32 54.89
C ILE A 3 -22.68 -31.98 55.10
N ARG A 4 -22.60 -33.28 54.83
CA ARG A 4 -21.37 -34.07 54.93
C ARG A 4 -20.79 -34.27 53.54
N ASN A 5 -19.95 -33.34 53.06
CA ASN A 5 -19.15 -33.57 51.86
C ASN A 5 -17.87 -34.33 52.23
N LYS A 6 -17.77 -35.59 51.79
CA LYS A 6 -16.59 -36.45 51.93
C LYS A 6 -15.97 -36.72 50.56
N HIS A 7 -15.21 -35.78 50.02
CA HIS A 7 -14.26 -36.05 48.95
C HIS A 7 -13.03 -35.16 49.19
N ALA A 8 -11.96 -35.76 49.72
CA ALA A 8 -10.65 -35.13 49.76
C ALA A 8 -9.95 -35.47 48.44
N PHE A 9 -9.55 -34.45 47.67
CA PHE A 9 -8.82 -34.63 46.42
C PHE A 9 -7.49 -35.33 46.67
N THR A 10 -7.12 -36.26 45.79
CA THR A 10 -5.81 -36.92 45.88
C THR A 10 -4.72 -36.00 45.32
N LEU A 11 -3.50 -36.08 45.87
CA LEU A 11 -2.37 -35.26 45.39
C LEU A 11 -2.10 -35.48 43.89
N VAL A 12 -2.26 -36.73 43.44
CA VAL A 12 -2.09 -37.12 42.03
C VAL A 12 -3.13 -36.44 41.13
N GLU A 13 -4.38 -36.36 41.58
CA GLU A 13 -5.46 -35.70 40.84
C GLU A 13 -5.19 -34.21 40.66
N THR A 14 -4.71 -33.51 41.70
CA THR A 14 -4.30 -32.10 41.60
C THR A 14 -3.13 -31.91 40.64
N LEU A 15 -2.15 -32.83 40.64
CA LEU A 15 -0.98 -32.74 39.74
C LEU A 15 -1.39 -32.92 38.27
N ILE A 16 -2.30 -33.85 37.99
CA ILE A 16 -2.84 -34.06 36.64
C ILE A 16 -3.60 -32.81 36.18
N VAL A 17 -4.45 -32.20 37.03
CA VAL A 17 -5.16 -30.97 36.67
C VAL A 17 -4.19 -29.83 36.35
N LEU A 18 -3.15 -29.62 37.17
CA LEU A 18 -2.15 -28.59 36.92
C LEU A 18 -1.38 -28.83 35.60
N SER A 19 -1.07 -30.08 35.29
CA SER A 19 -0.42 -30.44 34.03
C SER A 19 -1.30 -30.11 32.81
N ILE A 20 -2.59 -30.44 32.87
CA ILE A 20 -3.56 -30.14 31.80
C ILE A 20 -3.74 -28.63 31.66
N LEU A 21 -3.89 -27.90 32.78
CA LEU A 21 -4.03 -26.44 32.77
C LEU A 21 -2.80 -25.73 32.19
N SER A 22 -1.59 -26.26 32.41
CA SER A 22 -0.36 -25.70 31.85
C SER A 22 -0.35 -25.78 30.32
N ILE A 23 -0.76 -26.93 29.76
CA ILE A 23 -0.83 -27.13 28.30
C ILE A 23 -1.90 -26.22 27.70
N LEU A 24 -3.09 -26.15 28.32
CA LEU A 24 -4.18 -25.29 27.86
C LEU A 24 -3.78 -23.81 27.85
N SER A 25 -3.05 -23.35 28.88
CA SER A 25 -2.60 -21.95 28.97
C SER A 25 -1.67 -21.58 27.82
N VAL A 26 -0.72 -22.45 27.46
CA VAL A 26 0.19 -22.21 26.34
C VAL A 26 -0.57 -22.10 25.01
N VAL A 27 -1.54 -22.99 24.77
CA VAL A 27 -2.35 -22.96 23.55
C VAL A 27 -3.17 -21.68 23.46
N LEU A 28 -3.79 -21.23 24.56
CA LEU A 28 -4.57 -20.00 24.60
C LEU A 28 -3.72 -18.76 24.29
N VAL A 29 -2.51 -18.67 24.86
CA VAL A 29 -1.58 -17.56 24.58
C VAL A 29 -1.14 -17.56 23.12
N GLN A 30 -0.88 -18.73 22.52
CA GLN A 30 -0.53 -18.84 21.10
C GLN A 30 -1.67 -18.36 20.18
N ILE A 31 -2.92 -18.75 20.48
CA ILE A 31 -4.10 -18.30 19.74
C ILE A 31 -4.24 -16.77 19.85
N PHE A 32 -4.08 -16.23 21.06
CA PHE A 32 -4.17 -14.79 21.29
C PHE A 32 -3.10 -14.01 20.50
N ILE A 33 -1.83 -14.41 20.58
CA ILE A 33 -0.73 -13.78 19.82
C ILE A 33 -0.98 -13.86 18.32
N SER A 34 -1.48 -15.00 17.82
CA SER A 34 -1.78 -15.18 16.40
C SER A 34 -2.92 -14.26 15.95
N SER A 35 -3.95 -14.09 16.79
CA SER A 35 -5.06 -13.15 16.54
C SER A 35 -4.57 -11.69 16.50
N LEU A 36 -3.73 -11.28 17.46
CA LEU A 36 -3.15 -9.93 17.48
C LEU A 36 -2.32 -9.64 16.22
N ARG A 37 -1.48 -10.59 15.80
CA ARG A 37 -0.69 -10.47 14.57
C ARG A 37 -1.58 -10.36 13.33
N GLY A 38 -2.67 -11.12 13.27
CA GLY A 38 -3.66 -11.03 12.21
C GLY A 38 -4.28 -9.64 12.10
N GLY A 39 -4.67 -9.04 13.23
CA GLY A 39 -5.22 -7.68 13.29
C GLY A 39 -4.25 -6.62 12.77
N SER A 40 -3.00 -6.64 13.22
CA SER A 40 -1.99 -5.69 12.75
C SER A 40 -1.67 -5.84 11.26
N LYS A 41 -1.61 -7.09 10.74
CA LYS A 41 -1.42 -7.34 9.30
C LYS A 41 -2.57 -6.74 8.48
N ALA A 42 -3.81 -6.98 8.90
CA ALA A 42 -4.99 -6.43 8.22
C ALA A 42 -4.98 -4.89 8.22
N GLN A 43 -4.58 -4.27 9.33
CA GLN A 43 -4.44 -2.81 9.43
C GLN A 43 -3.38 -2.27 8.44
N ILE A 44 -2.19 -2.87 8.38
CA ILE A 44 -1.13 -2.45 7.45
C ILE A 44 -1.60 -2.59 5.99
N VAL A 45 -2.21 -3.72 5.64
CA VAL A 45 -2.79 -3.94 4.31
C VAL A 45 -3.87 -2.89 4.02
N GLY A 46 -4.69 -2.53 5.00
CA GLY A 46 -5.68 -1.45 4.90
C GLY A 46 -5.06 -0.10 4.55
N ILE A 47 -3.98 0.29 5.24
CA ILE A 47 -3.24 1.53 4.96
C ILE A 47 -2.67 1.51 3.55
N VAL A 48 -2.02 0.42 3.16
CA VAL A 48 -1.42 0.26 1.81
C VAL A 48 -2.50 0.40 0.73
N LYS A 49 -3.66 -0.26 0.91
CA LYS A 49 -4.79 -0.15 -0.02
C LYS A 49 -5.35 1.27 -0.09
N GLN A 50 -5.53 1.92 1.06
CA GLN A 50 -6.05 3.28 1.13
C GLN A 50 -5.14 4.27 0.39
N ASN A 51 -3.82 4.17 0.58
CA ASN A 51 -2.85 5.02 -0.11
C ASN A 51 -2.86 4.80 -1.63
N GLY A 52 -2.85 3.52 -2.05
CA GLY A 52 -2.91 3.19 -3.47
C GLY A 52 -4.20 3.66 -4.12
N GLN A 53 -5.34 3.47 -3.46
CA GLN A 53 -6.66 3.88 -3.97
C GLN A 53 -6.78 5.40 -4.06
N ALA A 54 -6.35 6.14 -3.03
CA ALA A 54 -6.39 7.60 -3.05
C ALA A 54 -5.50 8.20 -4.15
N ALA A 55 -4.31 7.63 -4.36
CA ALA A 55 -3.43 8.03 -5.45
C ALA A 55 -4.05 7.71 -6.83
N LEU A 56 -4.64 6.53 -6.98
CA LEU A 56 -5.30 6.09 -8.21
C LEU A 56 -6.49 6.96 -8.57
N GLU A 57 -7.36 7.29 -7.62
CA GLU A 57 -8.51 8.16 -7.82
C GLU A 57 -8.09 9.57 -8.24
N THR A 58 -7.02 10.10 -7.64
CA THR A 58 -6.46 11.41 -8.01
C THR A 58 -5.94 11.40 -9.45
N MET A 59 -5.18 10.38 -9.83
CA MET A 59 -4.66 10.23 -11.20
C MET A 59 -5.79 10.02 -12.21
N ASP A 60 -6.75 9.13 -11.93
CA ASP A 60 -7.91 8.86 -12.81
C ASP A 60 -8.72 10.15 -13.06
N LYS A 61 -9.03 10.89 -12.01
CA LYS A 61 -9.74 12.18 -12.13
C LYS A 61 -8.96 13.19 -12.95
N ALA A 62 -7.64 13.29 -12.74
CA ALA A 62 -6.81 14.22 -13.49
C ALA A 62 -6.77 13.87 -14.98
N ILE A 63 -6.53 12.60 -15.32
CA ILE A 63 -6.47 12.08 -16.70
C ILE A 63 -7.81 12.26 -17.42
N ARG A 64 -8.94 11.94 -16.78
CA ARG A 64 -10.27 12.15 -17.38
C ARG A 64 -10.59 13.61 -17.67
N SER A 65 -9.94 14.53 -16.96
CA SER A 65 -10.15 15.97 -17.13
C SER A 65 -9.04 16.65 -17.93
N ALA A 66 -8.14 15.88 -18.53
CA ALA A 66 -7.09 16.37 -19.40
C ALA A 66 -7.61 16.58 -20.82
N ASP A 67 -7.08 17.60 -21.48
CA ASP A 67 -7.34 17.88 -22.89
C ASP A 67 -6.34 17.12 -23.78
N GLU A 68 -5.09 16.99 -23.33
CA GLU A 68 -4.03 16.33 -24.09
C GLU A 68 -3.01 15.62 -23.19
N VAL A 69 -2.38 14.56 -23.73
CA VAL A 69 -1.24 13.88 -23.11
C VAL A 69 0.06 14.32 -23.79
N ILE A 70 0.93 14.98 -23.03
CA ILE A 70 2.25 15.41 -23.50
C ILE A 70 3.23 14.23 -23.49
N CYS A 71 3.18 13.42 -22.43
CA CYS A 71 3.89 12.14 -22.36
C CYS A 71 3.22 11.16 -21.40
N PRO A 72 3.42 9.84 -21.56
CA PRO A 72 4.29 9.18 -22.55
C PRO A 72 3.88 9.39 -24.01
N GLN A 73 4.82 9.22 -24.95
CA GLN A 73 4.51 9.23 -26.38
C GLN A 73 3.51 8.13 -26.72
N ALA A 74 2.81 8.26 -27.85
CA ALA A 74 1.85 7.27 -28.30
C ALA A 74 2.47 5.86 -28.33
N ASN A 75 1.79 4.91 -27.68
CA ASN A 75 2.15 3.50 -27.57
C ASN A 75 3.49 3.24 -26.86
N THR A 76 3.86 4.14 -25.94
CA THR A 76 5.05 3.98 -25.09
C THR A 76 4.69 3.93 -23.62
N THR A 77 5.61 3.37 -22.83
CA THR A 77 5.50 3.22 -21.38
C THR A 77 6.61 4.01 -20.70
N LEU A 78 6.25 4.88 -19.76
CA LEU A 78 7.19 5.67 -18.95
C LEU A 78 6.80 5.67 -17.47
N ASP A 79 7.73 6.04 -16.60
CA ASP A 79 7.49 6.26 -15.17
C ASP A 79 6.81 7.61 -14.88
N THR A 80 6.70 8.45 -15.91
CA THR A 80 6.22 9.84 -15.83
C THR A 80 5.09 10.05 -16.83
N LEU A 81 4.02 10.68 -16.37
CA LEU A 81 2.86 11.09 -17.16
C LEU A 81 2.70 12.59 -17.03
N VAL A 82 2.65 13.29 -18.16
CA VAL A 82 2.33 14.72 -18.20
C VAL A 82 1.08 14.89 -19.04
N ILE A 83 0.09 15.50 -18.42
CA ILE A 83 -1.18 15.85 -19.06
C ILE A 83 -1.35 17.36 -19.04
N GLN A 84 -1.95 17.88 -20.09
CA GLN A 84 -2.33 19.27 -20.20
C GLN A 84 -3.82 19.41 -19.90
N LYS A 85 -4.15 20.37 -19.04
CA LYS A 85 -5.51 20.82 -18.76
C LYS A 85 -5.56 22.33 -18.96
N SER A 86 -6.16 22.72 -20.08
CA SER A 86 -6.23 24.09 -20.57
C SER A 86 -4.84 24.71 -20.71
N VAL A 87 -4.41 25.55 -19.75
CA VAL A 87 -3.11 26.24 -19.76
C VAL A 87 -2.15 25.67 -18.70
N THR A 88 -2.63 24.72 -17.89
CA THR A 88 -1.84 24.11 -16.81
C THR A 88 -1.40 22.70 -17.18
N PHE A 89 -0.18 22.36 -16.79
CA PHE A 89 0.32 21.00 -16.87
C PHE A 89 0.19 20.34 -15.51
N ILE A 90 -0.11 19.03 -15.53
CA ILE A 90 -0.06 18.18 -14.35
C ILE A 90 0.84 17.03 -14.69
N ARG A 91 1.86 16.81 -13.87
CA ARG A 91 2.80 15.72 -14.02
C ARG A 91 2.69 14.78 -12.84
N PHE A 92 2.57 13.50 -13.15
CA PHE A 92 2.71 12.41 -12.20
C PHE A 92 4.01 11.67 -12.47
N LYS A 93 4.75 11.36 -11.41
CA LYS A 93 6.00 10.60 -11.50
C LYS A 93 6.11 9.58 -10.39
N PHE A 94 6.52 8.37 -10.75
CA PHE A 94 6.88 7.33 -9.79
C PHE A 94 8.32 7.53 -9.31
N ASN A 95 8.50 7.76 -8.02
CA ASN A 95 9.81 7.82 -7.38
C ASN A 95 10.02 6.53 -6.59
N LEU A 96 11.09 5.80 -6.91
CA LEU A 96 11.40 4.52 -6.27
C LEU A 96 11.99 4.72 -4.87
N PRO A 97 11.84 3.73 -3.96
CA PRO A 97 12.42 3.80 -2.63
C PRO A 97 13.95 3.81 -2.71
N THR A 98 14.58 4.57 -1.82
CA THR A 98 16.04 4.54 -1.63
C THR A 98 16.39 3.76 -0.36
N ALA A 99 17.45 2.95 -0.43
CA ALA A 99 17.89 2.13 0.70
C ALA A 99 18.70 2.92 1.75
N SER A 100 19.34 4.04 1.35
CA SER A 100 20.19 4.84 2.23
C SER A 100 20.13 6.33 1.88
N PRO A 101 19.51 7.19 2.72
CA PRO A 101 18.67 6.82 3.86
C PRO A 101 17.41 6.04 3.41
N PRO A 102 16.82 5.20 4.29
CA PRO A 102 15.59 4.49 3.96
C PRO A 102 14.45 5.48 3.77
N VAL A 103 13.99 5.62 2.53
CA VAL A 103 12.86 6.48 2.17
C VAL A 103 11.84 5.64 1.38
N ASN A 104 10.57 5.84 1.68
CA ASN A 104 9.48 5.22 0.91
C ASN A 104 9.53 5.71 -0.54
N GLY A 105 9.25 4.81 -1.49
CA GLY A 105 8.91 5.23 -2.84
C GLY A 105 7.53 5.91 -2.82
N PHE A 106 7.31 6.85 -3.73
CA PHE A 106 6.11 7.66 -3.73
C PHE A 106 5.72 8.15 -5.10
N ILE A 107 4.45 8.50 -5.24
CA ILE A 107 3.93 9.16 -6.44
C ILE A 107 3.94 10.66 -6.17
N SER A 108 4.68 11.41 -6.97
CA SER A 108 4.68 12.87 -6.93
C SER A 108 3.75 13.45 -7.97
N GLN A 109 3.06 14.52 -7.59
CA GLN A 109 2.32 15.40 -8.48
C GLN A 109 2.96 16.79 -8.46
N ASP A 110 3.29 17.32 -9.64
CA ASP A 110 3.69 18.73 -9.81
C ASP A 110 3.06 19.32 -11.09
N ASN A 111 3.37 20.58 -11.38
CA ASN A 111 2.78 21.33 -12.49
C ASN A 111 3.77 21.60 -13.64
N VAL A 112 4.72 20.69 -13.87
CA VAL A 112 5.75 20.84 -14.92
C VAL A 112 5.28 20.20 -16.23
N GLY A 113 5.47 20.92 -17.34
CA GLY A 113 5.06 20.48 -18.69
C GLY A 113 6.05 19.57 -19.41
N ASP A 114 6.96 18.90 -18.68
CA ASP A 114 8.00 18.06 -19.28
C ASP A 114 8.17 16.73 -18.54
N CYS A 115 8.76 15.76 -19.23
CA CYS A 115 8.87 14.37 -18.79
C CYS A 115 10.26 14.03 -18.25
N THR A 116 11.23 14.93 -18.46
CA THR A 116 12.65 14.67 -18.26
C THR A 116 13.25 15.50 -17.14
N SER A 117 12.65 16.63 -16.77
CA SER A 117 13.19 17.44 -15.69
C SER A 117 13.14 16.67 -14.37
N PRO A 118 14.10 16.91 -13.48
CA PRO A 118 14.04 16.38 -12.13
C PRO A 118 12.76 16.84 -11.43
N LEU A 119 12.40 16.12 -10.37
CA LEU A 119 11.30 16.52 -9.51
C LEU A 119 11.60 17.91 -8.94
N GLY A 120 10.68 18.87 -9.14
CA GLY A 120 10.85 20.22 -8.62
C GLY A 120 10.76 20.26 -7.09
N ALA A 121 11.19 21.34 -6.46
CA ALA A 121 11.07 21.50 -5.01
C ALA A 121 9.61 21.58 -4.53
N ASN A 122 8.69 21.99 -5.40
CA ASN A 122 7.27 22.13 -5.12
C ASN A 122 6.50 20.96 -5.76
N TYR A 123 6.41 19.84 -5.03
CA TYR A 123 5.57 18.71 -5.40
C TYR A 123 4.64 18.31 -4.26
N THR A 124 3.52 17.70 -4.62
CA THR A 124 2.61 17.05 -3.67
C THR A 124 2.81 15.55 -3.76
N SER A 125 3.00 14.87 -2.63
CA SER A 125 3.00 13.40 -2.61
C SER A 125 1.58 12.87 -2.51
N LEU A 126 1.21 11.93 -3.38
CA LEU A 126 -0.10 11.27 -3.34
C LEU A 126 -0.17 10.11 -2.34
N THR A 127 0.98 9.72 -1.78
CA THR A 127 1.12 8.59 -0.85
C THR A 127 1.76 9.07 0.45
N ASN A 128 1.36 8.47 1.58
CA ASN A 128 1.94 8.80 2.88
C ASN A 128 3.42 8.37 2.96
N LEU A 129 4.30 9.36 3.05
CA LEU A 129 5.77 9.21 3.09
C LEU A 129 6.33 8.72 4.42
N ASN A 130 5.49 8.56 5.45
CA ASN A 130 5.97 8.11 6.74
C ASN A 130 6.60 6.71 6.64
N ILE A 131 7.89 6.63 6.96
CA ILE A 131 8.69 5.40 6.81
C ILE A 131 8.27 4.27 7.77
N THR A 132 7.45 4.54 8.78
CA THR A 132 7.01 3.55 9.77
C THR A 132 5.55 3.12 9.58
N ASN A 133 4.66 4.05 9.22
CA ASN A 133 3.21 3.81 9.17
C ASN A 133 2.55 4.22 7.84
N GLY A 134 3.35 4.61 6.84
CA GLY A 134 2.89 4.94 5.50
C GLY A 134 2.89 3.75 4.56
N ALA A 135 3.13 4.04 3.29
CA ALA A 135 3.24 3.03 2.24
C ALA A 135 4.38 3.41 1.29
N SER A 136 4.98 2.41 0.66
CA SER A 136 6.11 2.58 -0.24
C SER A 136 5.75 2.08 -1.64
N VAL A 137 5.90 2.93 -2.64
CA VAL A 137 5.67 2.56 -4.04
C VAL A 137 6.93 1.90 -4.58
N SER A 138 6.85 0.60 -4.88
CA SER A 138 8.01 -0.20 -5.31
C SER A 138 8.27 -0.17 -6.81
N GLY A 139 7.33 0.37 -7.59
CA GLY A 139 7.46 0.56 -9.03
C GLY A 139 6.13 0.96 -9.64
N GLY A 140 6.18 1.61 -10.80
CA GLY A 140 5.00 1.98 -11.55
C GLY A 140 5.33 2.49 -12.93
N SER A 141 4.31 2.55 -13.78
CA SER A 141 4.41 2.99 -15.15
C SER A 141 3.07 3.49 -15.67
N PHE A 142 3.12 4.46 -16.57
CA PHE A 142 2.03 4.92 -17.40
C PHE A 142 2.27 4.45 -18.82
N THR A 143 1.25 3.87 -19.46
CA THR A 143 1.28 3.48 -20.87
C THR A 143 0.19 4.22 -21.62
N ARG A 144 0.57 5.00 -22.64
CA ARG A 144 -0.40 5.68 -23.51
C ARG A 144 -0.70 4.79 -24.70
N ASN A 145 -1.93 4.35 -24.84
CA ASN A 145 -2.43 3.68 -26.05
C ASN A 145 -3.20 4.71 -26.85
N SER A 146 -2.61 5.16 -27.96
CA SER A 146 -3.22 6.15 -28.85
C SER A 146 -3.54 5.50 -30.19
N LYS A 147 -4.75 5.75 -30.69
CA LYS A 147 -5.22 5.27 -31.99
C LYS A 147 -5.84 6.43 -32.75
N THR A 148 -5.47 6.59 -34.01
CA THR A 148 -6.00 7.65 -34.88
C THR A 148 -7.54 7.62 -34.89
N GLY A 149 -8.16 8.77 -34.59
CA GLY A 149 -9.62 8.91 -34.54
C GLY A 149 -10.28 8.52 -33.21
N PHE A 150 -9.51 8.17 -32.18
CA PHE A 150 -10.00 7.88 -30.83
C PHE A 150 -9.26 8.72 -29.79
N ASN A 151 -9.94 9.04 -28.69
CA ASN A 151 -9.29 9.64 -27.53
C ASN A 151 -8.25 8.66 -26.96
N ASP A 152 -7.17 9.21 -26.42
CA ASP A 152 -6.09 8.42 -25.84
C ASP A 152 -6.55 7.63 -24.61
N LEU A 153 -5.97 6.44 -24.45
CA LEU A 153 -6.18 5.56 -23.31
C LEU A 153 -4.89 5.48 -22.50
N ILE A 154 -4.91 5.91 -21.24
CA ILE A 154 -3.78 5.80 -20.31
C ILE A 154 -3.98 4.60 -19.40
N THR A 155 -3.07 3.63 -19.49
CA THR A 155 -3.00 2.52 -18.53
C THR A 155 -2.01 2.87 -17.43
N ILE A 156 -2.48 2.86 -16.20
CA ILE A 156 -1.72 3.14 -14.99
C ILE A 156 -1.44 1.81 -14.30
N PHE A 157 -0.17 1.52 -14.06
CA PHE A 157 0.25 0.36 -13.30
C PHE A 157 1.19 0.80 -12.17
N PHE A 158 0.99 0.30 -10.96
CA PHE A 158 1.98 0.46 -9.89
C PHE A 158 1.81 -0.58 -8.78
N ASN A 159 2.91 -0.80 -8.06
CA ASN A 159 2.98 -1.70 -6.92
C ASN A 159 3.26 -0.88 -5.67
N ILE A 160 2.48 -1.13 -4.62
CA ILE A 160 2.64 -0.47 -3.33
C ILE A 160 2.79 -1.52 -2.22
N SER A 161 3.80 -1.32 -1.39
CA SER A 161 4.15 -2.18 -0.27
C SER A 161 4.01 -1.41 1.05
N PRO A 162 4.08 -2.09 2.21
CA PRO A 162 4.24 -1.42 3.49
C PRO A 162 5.46 -0.48 3.49
N ALA A 163 5.46 0.47 4.42
CA ALA A 163 6.57 1.41 4.60
C ALA A 163 7.91 0.67 4.86
N VAL A 164 9.01 1.26 4.39
CA VAL A 164 10.33 0.62 4.39
C VAL A 164 10.88 0.31 5.79
N SER A 165 10.47 1.08 6.80
CA SER A 165 10.86 0.90 8.21
C SER A 165 9.68 0.41 9.07
N ALA A 166 8.65 -0.17 8.47
CA ALA A 166 7.58 -0.82 9.22
C ALA A 166 8.11 -2.09 9.94
N PRO A 167 7.48 -2.53 11.05
CA PRO A 167 7.92 -3.70 11.80
C PRO A 167 7.98 -4.97 10.94
N GLN A 168 9.20 -5.49 10.73
CA GLN A 168 9.50 -6.61 9.82
C GLN A 168 8.77 -7.91 10.20
N ILE A 169 8.51 -8.10 11.49
CA ILE A 169 7.71 -9.22 12.02
C ILE A 169 6.26 -9.26 11.49
N LEU A 170 5.76 -8.13 10.98
CA LEU A 170 4.41 -8.00 10.42
C LEU A 170 4.44 -7.86 8.89
N THR A 171 5.50 -7.30 8.32
CA THR A 171 5.57 -6.95 6.89
C THR A 171 6.29 -7.98 6.01
N SER A 172 7.15 -8.84 6.57
CA SER A 172 7.89 -9.89 5.83
C SER A 172 7.01 -10.93 5.13
N THR A 173 5.71 -10.96 5.43
CA THR A 173 4.70 -11.83 4.80
C THR A 173 3.57 -11.04 4.11
N ILE A 174 3.77 -9.73 3.88
CA ILE A 174 2.83 -8.90 3.12
C ILE A 174 3.43 -8.66 1.73
N ASP A 175 2.85 -9.31 0.73
CA ASP A 175 3.22 -9.06 -0.66
C ASP A 175 2.81 -7.65 -1.11
N PRO A 176 3.56 -7.02 -2.02
CA PRO A 176 3.16 -5.76 -2.64
C PRO A 176 1.79 -5.88 -3.31
N ILE A 177 0.94 -4.88 -3.07
CA ILE A 177 -0.39 -4.79 -3.69
C ILE A 177 -0.23 -4.12 -5.05
N ARG A 178 -0.81 -4.75 -6.08
CA ARG A 178 -0.77 -4.26 -7.45
C ARG A 178 -2.03 -3.47 -7.79
N PHE A 179 -1.84 -2.30 -8.37
CA PHE A 179 -2.89 -1.47 -8.93
C PHE A 179 -2.71 -1.41 -10.44
N ASN A 180 -3.79 -1.65 -11.17
CA ASN A 180 -3.83 -1.57 -12.63
C ASN A 180 -5.19 -1.03 -13.06
N THR A 181 -5.20 0.06 -13.82
CA THR A 181 -6.43 0.61 -14.40
C THR A 181 -6.14 1.25 -15.76
N THR A 182 -7.15 1.33 -16.61
CA THR A 182 -7.08 2.05 -17.88
C THR A 182 -8.13 3.15 -17.90
N VAL A 183 -7.69 4.36 -18.23
CA VAL A 183 -8.47 5.58 -18.19
C VAL A 183 -8.45 6.21 -19.57
N GLN A 184 -9.63 6.52 -20.12
CA GLN A 184 -9.75 7.23 -21.39
C GLN A 184 -9.81 8.74 -21.13
N LEU A 185 -9.13 9.51 -21.96
CA LEU A 185 -9.31 10.96 -22.02
C LEU A 185 -10.71 11.31 -22.55
N ARG A 186 -11.25 12.45 -22.11
CA ARG A 186 -12.58 12.91 -22.51
C ARG A 186 -12.54 13.73 -23.78
#